data_AF-A0A9E4K4R8-F1
#
_entry.id   AF-A0A9E4K4R8-F1
#
_cell.length_a   1.000
_cell.length_b   1.000
_cell.length_c   1.000
_cell.angle_alpha   90.00
_cell.angle_beta   90.00
_cell.angle_gamma   90.00
#
_symmetry.space_group_name_H-M   'P 1'
#
loop_
_entity.id
_entity.type
_entity.pdbx_description
1 polymer ?
#
loop_
_entity_poly.entity_id
_entity_poly.type
_entity_poly.pdbx_seq_one_letter_code
_entity_poly.pdbx_strand_id
1 'polypeptide(L)'
;MVPEPPSFDESLDEVRQRIKARIGKVVPPRSLKAPHQLIARLLAEDEERREKTKSSDFVLSWDRPKFESPVEKRRLRILSGIFTASAKCNSQGIIEGKNARDVGVTVGDQFVRLDLEETTTRKRSKDQKVNVCERLKLTLGHSWHNHGPEPLVWEDCAEKDLESLLSEVVLELILMGERQYRGHKEYQYQYILERKAKLEENERQRIETENRLELERMERLKQARIQRLLDDASAHRQACEIRDYVSRVLTLLSKSSSCDLENVEAWAEWARVQADLLDPITTGRLDMSEPLLE
;
A
#
# COMPACT_ATOMS: atom_id res chain seq x y z
N MET A 1 4.81 -15.65 -15.46
CA MET A 1 5.00 -16.96 -14.82
C MET A 1 4.53 -16.82 -13.38
N VAL A 2 3.62 -17.68 -12.92
CA VAL A 2 3.14 -17.65 -11.52
C VAL A 2 4.18 -18.40 -10.68
N PRO A 3 4.68 -17.84 -9.57
CA PRO A 3 5.62 -18.55 -8.70
C PRO A 3 4.96 -19.81 -8.12
N GLU A 4 5.76 -20.81 -7.76
CA GLU A 4 5.23 -21.98 -7.05
C GLU A 4 4.80 -21.60 -5.62
N PRO A 5 3.76 -22.26 -5.07
CA PRO A 5 3.34 -22.02 -3.71
C PRO A 5 4.48 -22.35 -2.73
N PRO A 6 4.63 -21.58 -1.64
CA PRO A 6 5.67 -21.86 -0.65
C PRO A 6 5.40 -23.22 0.01
N SER A 7 6.42 -24.08 0.02
CA SER A 7 6.44 -25.35 0.73
C SER A 7 7.52 -25.31 1.80
N PHE A 8 7.25 -25.93 2.95
CA PHE A 8 8.17 -26.02 4.07
C PHE A 8 8.41 -27.49 4.42
N ASP A 9 9.67 -27.92 4.38
CA ASP A 9 10.06 -29.33 4.58
C ASP A 9 9.81 -29.81 6.02
N GLU A 10 9.89 -28.91 6.99
CA GLU A 10 9.69 -29.23 8.42
C GLU A 10 8.40 -28.59 8.94
N SER A 11 7.69 -29.29 9.82
CA SER A 11 6.60 -28.73 10.62
C SER A 11 7.12 -27.75 11.68
N LEU A 12 6.26 -26.85 12.18
CA LEU A 12 6.65 -25.93 13.26
C LEU A 12 7.04 -26.68 14.55
N ASP A 13 6.48 -27.87 14.79
CA ASP A 13 6.80 -28.69 15.96
C ASP A 13 8.21 -29.32 15.85
N GLU A 14 8.59 -29.79 14.66
CA GLU A 14 9.96 -30.27 14.39
C GLU A 14 10.97 -29.13 14.53
N VAL A 15 10.65 -27.95 14.00
CA VAL A 15 11.46 -26.75 14.16
C VAL A 15 11.61 -26.39 15.64
N ARG A 16 10.52 -26.42 16.42
CA ARG A 16 10.53 -26.18 17.87
C ARG A 16 11.45 -27.17 18.60
N GLN A 17 11.37 -28.46 18.29
CA GLN A 17 12.21 -29.49 18.91
C GLN A 17 13.70 -29.29 18.56
N ARG A 18 14.01 -28.99 17.30
CA ARG A 18 15.37 -28.68 16.85
C ARG A 18 15.95 -27.46 17.56
N ILE A 19 15.19 -26.38 17.65
CA ILE A 19 15.60 -25.16 18.34
C ILE A 19 15.86 -25.47 19.82
N LYS A 20 14.95 -26.18 20.48
CA LYS A 20 15.09 -26.57 21.89
C LYS A 20 16.37 -27.39 22.14
N ALA A 21 16.67 -28.35 21.28
CA ALA A 21 17.90 -29.15 21.35
C ALA A 21 19.16 -28.30 21.18
N ARG A 22 19.13 -27.30 20.28
CA ARG A 22 20.27 -26.44 19.95
C ARG A 22 20.56 -25.36 20.99
N ILE A 23 19.52 -24.75 21.57
CA ILE A 23 19.66 -23.72 22.61
C ILE A 23 20.21 -24.36 23.91
N GLY A 24 19.60 -25.48 24.33
CA GLY A 24 19.81 -26.07 25.65
C GLY A 24 19.32 -25.16 26.78
N LYS A 25 19.98 -25.23 27.95
CA LYS A 25 19.69 -24.32 29.07
C LYS A 25 20.36 -22.96 28.84
N VAL A 26 19.57 -21.89 28.85
CA VAL A 26 20.05 -20.51 28.80
C VAL A 26 20.27 -20.01 30.22
N VAL A 27 21.49 -19.57 30.50
CA VAL A 27 21.86 -18.94 31.76
C VAL A 27 22.48 -17.58 31.45
N PRO A 28 21.92 -16.47 31.96
CA PRO A 28 22.49 -15.16 31.72
C PRO A 28 23.82 -15.03 32.47
N PRO A 29 24.77 -14.22 31.97
CA PRO A 29 26.04 -14.02 32.65
C PRO A 29 25.81 -13.43 34.05
N ARG A 30 26.47 -13.99 35.07
CA ARG A 30 26.34 -13.50 36.46
C ARG A 30 26.79 -12.05 36.61
N SER A 31 27.76 -11.62 35.81
CA SER A 31 28.32 -10.26 35.80
C SER A 31 28.52 -9.75 34.37
N LEU A 32 28.58 -8.44 34.19
CA LEU A 32 28.84 -7.79 32.90
C LEU A 32 30.34 -7.67 32.56
N LYS A 33 31.20 -8.52 33.12
CA LYS A 33 32.65 -8.53 32.84
C LYS A 33 33.00 -9.12 31.46
N ALA A 34 32.21 -10.09 31.00
CA ALA A 34 32.35 -10.72 29.69
C ALA A 34 30.96 -10.85 29.02
N PRO A 35 30.33 -9.73 28.64
CA PRO A 35 29.01 -9.74 28.02
C PRO A 35 29.10 -9.99 26.52
N HIS A 36 27.95 -10.19 25.87
CA HIS A 36 27.84 -10.24 24.42
C HIS A 36 28.39 -8.94 23.78
N GLN A 37 28.99 -9.03 22.59
CA GLN A 37 29.69 -7.92 21.95
C GLN A 37 28.86 -6.63 21.82
N LEU A 38 27.56 -6.75 21.52
CA LEU A 38 26.63 -5.61 21.45
C LEU A 38 26.47 -4.90 22.80
N ILE A 39 26.38 -5.67 23.88
CA ILE A 39 26.28 -5.14 25.25
C ILE A 39 27.64 -4.57 25.68
N ALA A 40 28.75 -5.20 25.29
CA ALA A 40 30.09 -4.69 25.54
C ALA A 40 30.29 -3.30 24.93
N ARG A 41 29.82 -3.09 23.69
CA ARG A 41 29.82 -1.77 23.04
C ARG A 41 29.04 -0.72 23.83
N LEU A 42 27.82 -1.04 24.25
CA LEU A 42 27.00 -0.11 25.04
C LEU A 42 27.65 0.28 26.37
N LEU A 43 28.30 -0.68 27.04
CA LEU A 43 29.00 -0.43 28.30
C LEU A 43 30.26 0.42 28.09
N ALA A 44 30.99 0.22 27.01
CA ALA A 44 32.13 1.06 26.65
C ALA A 44 31.68 2.52 26.40
N GLU A 45 30.59 2.73 25.65
CA GLU A 45 30.02 4.06 25.46
C GLU A 45 29.54 4.71 26.77
N ASP A 46 29.04 3.91 27.71
CA ASP A 46 28.59 4.42 29.01
C ASP A 46 29.76 4.79 29.93
N GLU A 47 30.88 4.08 29.84
CA GLU A 47 32.12 4.44 30.53
C GLU A 47 32.69 5.76 29.98
N GLU A 48 32.70 5.94 28.65
CA GLU A 48 33.11 7.21 28.03
C GLU A 48 32.24 8.39 28.51
N ARG A 49 30.92 8.18 28.67
CA ARG A 49 30.01 9.18 29.25
C ARG A 49 30.38 9.49 30.70
N ARG A 50 30.74 8.47 31.48
CA ARG A 50 31.18 8.64 32.87
C ARG A 50 32.46 9.46 32.96
N GLU A 51 33.44 9.16 32.11
CA GLU A 51 34.71 9.90 32.07
C GLU A 51 34.49 11.37 31.67
N LYS A 52 33.70 11.62 30.62
CA LYS A 52 33.32 12.98 30.19
C LYS A 52 32.58 13.76 31.27
N THR A 53 31.69 13.08 32.00
CA THR A 53 30.97 13.66 33.14
C THR A 53 31.92 14.05 34.28
N LYS A 54 33.00 13.26 34.51
CA LYS A 54 34.02 13.57 35.52
C LYS A 54 34.95 14.71 35.10
N SER A 55 35.23 14.85 33.81
CA SER A 55 36.18 15.85 33.28
C SER A 55 35.55 17.19 32.93
N SER A 56 34.22 17.31 32.93
CA SER A 56 33.50 18.53 32.52
C SER A 56 32.93 19.27 33.73
N ASP A 57 33.14 20.58 33.78
CA ASP A 57 32.51 21.47 34.77
C ASP A 57 31.00 21.65 34.55
N PHE A 58 30.52 21.33 33.34
CA PHE A 58 29.11 21.42 32.97
C PHE A 58 28.63 20.10 32.36
N VAL A 59 27.73 19.40 33.07
CA VAL A 59 27.21 18.08 32.70
C VAL A 59 25.73 18.20 32.40
N LEU A 60 25.36 18.01 31.14
CA LEU A 60 23.97 17.98 30.72
C LEU A 60 23.35 16.62 31.07
N SER A 61 22.04 16.60 31.33
CA SER A 61 21.34 15.40 31.79
C SER A 61 21.43 14.23 30.80
N TRP A 62 21.58 14.50 29.50
CA TRP A 62 21.73 13.51 28.45
C TRP A 62 23.15 12.93 28.31
N ASP A 63 24.15 13.55 28.95
CA ASP A 63 25.55 13.07 28.98
C ASP A 63 25.83 12.12 30.15
N ARG A 64 24.84 11.92 31.03
CA ARG A 64 24.96 11.02 32.18
C ARG A 64 25.00 9.55 31.77
N PRO A 65 25.76 8.71 32.50
CA PRO A 65 25.71 7.26 32.36
C PRO A 65 24.28 6.72 32.52
N LYS A 66 23.91 5.75 31.69
CA LYS A 66 22.53 5.24 31.55
C LYS A 66 22.32 3.90 32.25
N PHE A 67 23.38 3.11 32.45
CA PHE A 67 23.26 1.72 32.88
C PHE A 67 23.81 1.48 34.29
N GLU A 68 23.81 2.50 35.15
CA GLU A 68 24.39 2.39 36.49
C GLU A 68 23.46 1.72 37.51
N SER A 69 22.15 1.86 37.33
CA SER A 69 21.17 1.29 38.25
C SER A 69 21.23 -0.25 38.26
N PRO A 70 20.90 -0.90 39.39
CA PRO A 70 20.88 -2.37 39.44
C PRO A 70 19.86 -2.96 38.45
N VAL A 71 18.72 -2.27 38.22
CA VAL A 71 17.70 -2.66 37.23
C VAL A 71 18.32 -2.78 35.84
N GLU A 72 19.04 -1.74 35.43
CA GLU A 72 19.63 -1.65 34.09
C GLU A 72 20.76 -2.66 33.93
N LYS A 73 21.56 -2.89 34.97
CA LYS A 73 22.58 -3.95 34.95
C LYS A 73 21.95 -5.34 34.84
N ARG A 74 20.83 -5.61 35.52
CA ARG A 74 20.06 -6.85 35.36
C ARG A 74 19.51 -6.96 33.94
N ARG A 75 18.90 -5.89 33.42
CA ARG A 75 18.38 -5.81 32.05
C ARG A 75 19.44 -6.17 31.01
N LEU A 76 20.63 -5.56 31.09
CA LEU A 76 21.74 -5.84 30.18
C LEU A 76 22.27 -7.28 30.30
N ARG A 77 22.27 -7.88 31.50
CA ARG A 77 22.63 -9.30 31.67
C ARG A 77 21.64 -10.22 30.98
N ILE A 78 20.35 -9.95 31.12
CA ILE A 78 19.27 -10.71 30.46
C ILE A 78 19.43 -10.61 28.94
N LEU A 79 19.58 -9.39 28.40
CA LEU A 79 19.80 -9.18 26.96
C LEU A 79 21.07 -9.88 26.45
N SER A 80 22.16 -9.81 27.22
CA SER A 80 23.40 -10.53 26.89
C SER A 80 23.17 -12.05 26.82
N GLY A 81 22.37 -12.61 27.73
CA GLY A 81 22.00 -14.02 27.74
C GLY A 81 21.19 -14.40 26.51
N ILE A 82 20.18 -13.59 26.15
CA ILE A 82 19.34 -13.78 24.97
C ILE A 82 20.19 -13.77 23.69
N PHE A 83 21.05 -12.77 23.50
CA PHE A 83 21.87 -12.68 22.29
C PHE A 83 22.88 -13.83 22.17
N THR A 84 23.51 -14.21 23.29
CA THR A 84 24.45 -15.34 23.31
C THR A 84 23.76 -16.66 22.98
N ALA A 85 22.54 -16.87 23.50
CA ALA A 85 21.76 -18.07 23.21
C ALA A 85 21.22 -18.07 21.77
N SER A 86 20.77 -16.91 21.28
CA SER A 86 20.26 -16.75 19.90
C SER A 86 21.37 -16.99 18.86
N ALA A 87 22.61 -16.58 19.15
CA ALA A 87 23.76 -16.83 18.30
C ALA A 87 24.02 -18.33 18.06
N LYS A 88 23.66 -19.20 19.02
CA LYS A 88 23.77 -20.67 18.82
C LYS A 88 22.90 -21.16 17.67
N CYS A 89 21.81 -20.46 17.36
CA CYS A 89 20.86 -20.79 16.30
C CYS A 89 21.06 -19.95 15.03
N ASN A 90 22.26 -19.36 14.84
CA ASN A 90 22.58 -18.48 13.71
C ASN A 90 21.71 -17.20 13.65
N SER A 91 21.10 -16.81 14.78
CA SER A 91 20.33 -15.58 14.89
C SER A 91 21.19 -14.46 15.46
N GLN A 92 21.00 -13.23 14.99
CA GLN A 92 21.83 -12.09 15.37
C GLN A 92 21.05 -11.09 16.21
N GLY A 93 21.59 -10.71 17.36
CA GLY A 93 21.03 -9.60 18.13
C GLY A 93 21.19 -8.28 17.40
N ILE A 94 20.22 -7.38 17.58
CA ILE A 94 20.28 -6.01 17.11
C ILE A 94 19.92 -5.10 18.29
N ILE A 95 20.66 -4.00 18.41
CA ILE A 95 20.35 -2.93 19.34
C ILE A 95 20.41 -1.62 18.56
N GLU A 96 19.30 -0.89 18.59
CA GLU A 96 19.18 0.44 18.04
C GLU A 96 19.12 1.48 19.16
N GLY A 97 19.70 2.64 18.87
CA GLY A 97 19.75 3.76 19.79
C GLY A 97 20.67 3.57 21.00
N LYS A 98 20.78 4.64 21.79
CA LYS A 98 21.73 4.74 22.91
C LYS A 98 21.18 4.21 24.24
N ASN A 99 19.91 3.81 24.28
CA ASN A 99 19.21 3.40 25.51
C ASN A 99 19.02 1.88 25.59
N ALA A 100 19.39 1.13 24.55
CA ALA A 100 19.13 -0.30 24.44
C ALA A 100 17.66 -0.68 24.70
N ARG A 101 16.73 0.15 24.20
CA ARG A 101 15.28 -0.08 24.32
C ARG A 101 14.72 -0.65 23.03
N ASP A 102 15.18 -0.14 21.89
CA ASP A 102 14.91 -0.72 20.57
C ASP A 102 15.83 -1.91 20.34
N VAL A 103 15.47 -3.06 20.88
CA VAL A 103 16.27 -4.29 20.78
C VAL A 103 15.47 -5.40 20.11
N GLY A 104 16.19 -6.31 19.48
CA GLY A 104 15.57 -7.42 18.78
C GLY A 104 16.59 -8.46 18.36
N VAL A 105 16.10 -9.48 17.69
CA VAL A 105 16.91 -10.55 17.12
C VAL A 105 16.45 -10.82 15.70
N THR A 106 17.39 -10.89 14.78
CA THR A 106 17.16 -11.32 13.40
C THR A 106 17.27 -12.83 13.31
N VAL A 107 16.20 -13.46 12.83
CA VAL A 107 16.08 -14.90 12.60
C VAL A 107 15.90 -15.09 11.09
N GLY A 108 16.98 -15.49 10.40
CA GLY A 108 16.97 -15.51 8.93
C GLY A 108 16.86 -14.09 8.37
N ASP A 109 15.77 -13.80 7.67
CA ASP A 109 15.41 -12.49 7.11
C ASP A 109 14.35 -11.75 7.95
N GLN A 110 13.90 -12.33 9.07
CA GLN A 110 12.85 -11.77 9.92
C GLN A 110 13.43 -11.08 11.15
N PHE A 111 12.88 -9.92 11.51
CA PHE A 111 13.25 -9.18 12.70
C PHE A 111 12.20 -9.34 13.80
N VAL A 112 12.61 -9.92 14.93
CA VAL A 112 11.77 -10.07 16.12
C VAL A 112 12.15 -9.02 17.15
N ARG A 113 11.25 -8.06 17.40
CA ARG A 113 11.41 -7.05 18.45
C ARG A 113 11.22 -7.66 19.84
N LEU A 114 12.04 -7.16 20.76
CA LEU A 114 12.09 -7.48 22.18
C LEU A 114 11.93 -6.18 22.98
N ASP A 115 10.98 -6.14 23.91
CA ASP A 115 10.86 -5.05 24.86
C ASP A 115 11.11 -5.57 26.27
N LEU A 116 12.03 -4.94 27.01
CA LEU A 116 12.34 -5.29 28.39
C LEU A 116 12.20 -4.05 29.26
N GLU A 117 11.11 -3.99 30.03
CA GLU A 117 10.67 -2.83 30.78
C GLU A 117 10.58 -3.11 32.28
N GLU A 118 10.78 -2.08 33.09
CA GLU A 118 10.56 -2.16 34.53
C GLU A 118 9.05 -2.11 34.82
N THR A 119 8.58 -3.05 35.62
CA THR A 119 7.16 -3.09 36.01
C THR A 119 7.00 -2.31 37.31
N THR A 120 6.53 -1.07 37.21
CA THR A 120 6.22 -0.28 38.40
C THR A 120 4.89 -0.73 39.01
N THR A 121 4.88 -1.82 39.79
CA THR A 121 3.75 -2.05 40.70
C THR A 121 3.83 -1.05 41.84
N ARG A 122 3.17 0.11 41.72
CA ARG A 122 2.98 1.06 42.83
C ARG A 122 2.12 0.41 43.91
N LYS A 123 2.72 -0.33 44.84
CA LYS A 123 2.08 -0.64 46.13
C LYS A 123 2.57 0.37 47.16
N ARG A 124 1.71 1.34 47.51
CA ARG A 124 1.86 2.16 48.72
C ARG A 124 1.63 1.24 49.94
N SER A 125 2.69 0.61 50.44
CA SER A 125 2.68 -0.01 51.77
C SER A 125 3.50 0.87 52.70
N LYS A 126 2.91 1.31 53.82
CA LYS A 126 3.51 2.26 54.76
C LYS A 126 4.56 1.65 55.71
N ASP A 127 4.76 0.33 55.71
CA ASP A 127 5.46 -0.31 56.83
C ASP A 127 6.37 -1.51 56.51
N GLN A 128 6.88 -1.64 55.29
CA GLN A 128 7.93 -2.64 55.01
C GLN A 128 9.07 -1.99 54.25
N LYS A 129 10.31 -2.25 54.69
CA LYS A 129 11.50 -2.14 53.83
C LYS A 129 11.22 -3.01 52.61
N VAL A 130 10.72 -2.37 51.56
CA VAL A 130 10.54 -3.00 50.25
C VAL A 130 11.95 -3.38 49.83
N ASN A 131 12.30 -4.67 49.87
CA ASN A 131 13.30 -5.16 48.93
C ASN A 131 12.72 -4.80 47.57
N VAL A 132 13.24 -3.73 46.98
CA VAL A 132 12.89 -3.29 45.63
C VAL A 132 13.41 -4.39 44.73
N CYS A 133 12.63 -5.46 44.61
CA CYS A 133 12.84 -6.44 43.58
C CYS A 133 12.42 -5.72 42.31
N GLU A 134 13.43 -5.26 41.57
CA GLU A 134 13.34 -4.55 40.31
C GLU A 134 12.69 -5.47 39.27
N ARG A 135 11.36 -5.56 39.31
CA ARG A 135 10.59 -6.48 38.47
C ARG A 135 10.67 -6.03 37.02
N LEU A 136 11.03 -6.97 36.16
CA LEU A 136 11.11 -6.77 34.72
C LEU A 136 9.99 -7.53 34.03
N LYS A 137 9.48 -6.92 32.95
CA LYS A 137 8.55 -7.51 32.01
C LYS A 137 9.22 -7.57 30.65
N LEU A 138 9.28 -8.77 30.08
CA LEU A 138 9.76 -9.06 28.74
C LEU A 138 8.58 -9.27 27.82
N THR A 139 8.56 -8.56 26.70
CA THR A 139 7.53 -8.67 25.67
C THR A 139 8.19 -9.00 24.32
N LEU A 140 7.60 -9.94 23.59
CA LEU A 140 8.00 -10.30 22.23
C LEU A 140 6.91 -9.95 21.24
N GLY A 141 7.33 -9.44 20.08
CA GLY A 141 6.42 -9.29 18.94
C GLY A 141 5.45 -8.12 19.08
N HIS A 142 5.78 -7.14 19.91
CA HIS A 142 5.01 -5.91 20.00
C HIS A 142 5.09 -5.15 18.66
N SER A 143 4.03 -5.25 17.87
CA SER A 143 3.83 -4.48 16.64
C SER A 143 3.17 -3.15 16.98
N TRP A 144 3.71 -2.05 16.45
CA TRP A 144 3.06 -0.73 16.54
C TRP A 144 1.72 -0.69 15.79
N HIS A 145 1.51 -1.64 14.89
CA HIS A 145 0.27 -1.78 14.12
C HIS A 145 -0.57 -2.86 14.80
N ASN A 146 -1.73 -2.46 15.31
CA ASN A 146 -2.65 -3.20 16.21
C ASN A 146 -3.36 -4.41 15.55
N HIS A 147 -2.74 -5.00 14.52
CA HIS A 147 -3.29 -6.09 13.70
C HIS A 147 -2.42 -7.36 13.73
N GLY A 148 -1.41 -7.41 14.60
CA GLY A 148 -0.59 -8.61 14.80
C GLY A 148 -1.18 -9.59 15.82
N PRO A 149 -0.66 -10.82 15.89
CA PRO A 149 -0.96 -11.72 17.00
C PRO A 149 -0.62 -11.07 18.34
N GLU A 150 -1.32 -11.48 19.39
CA GLU A 150 -1.05 -10.97 20.74
C GLU A 150 0.43 -11.18 21.11
N PRO A 151 1.09 -10.17 21.68
CA PRO A 151 2.49 -10.28 22.04
C PRO A 151 2.66 -11.30 23.16
N LEU A 152 3.75 -12.06 23.10
CA LEU A 152 4.11 -12.96 24.20
C LEU A 152 4.75 -12.16 25.33
N VAL A 153 4.31 -12.42 26.56
CA VAL A 153 4.70 -11.65 27.74
C VAL A 153 5.20 -12.57 28.84
N TRP A 154 6.36 -12.25 29.41
CA TRP A 154 6.89 -12.86 30.62
C TRP A 154 7.18 -11.77 31.64
N GLU A 155 6.83 -11.99 32.91
CA GLU A 155 7.05 -11.05 34.00
C GLU A 155 7.64 -11.77 35.21
N ASP A 156 8.49 -11.08 35.97
CA ASP A 156 8.95 -11.58 37.26
C ASP A 156 7.77 -11.82 38.22
N CYS A 157 7.69 -13.03 38.77
CA CYS A 157 6.72 -13.38 39.80
C CYS A 157 7.42 -13.91 41.06
N ALA A 158 6.67 -14.14 42.14
CA ALA A 158 7.23 -14.64 43.39
C ALA A 158 7.83 -16.05 43.29
N GLU A 159 7.43 -16.83 42.28
CA GLU A 159 7.82 -18.23 42.10
C GLU A 159 8.93 -18.42 41.06
N LYS A 160 9.00 -17.55 40.05
CA LYS A 160 9.93 -17.66 38.92
C LYS A 160 10.48 -16.30 38.53
N ASP A 161 11.80 -16.22 38.51
CA ASP A 161 12.53 -15.08 37.95
C ASP A 161 12.60 -15.19 36.43
N LEU A 162 12.63 -14.05 35.74
CA LEU A 162 12.74 -13.99 34.28
C LEU A 162 13.98 -14.73 33.76
N GLU A 163 15.08 -14.76 34.51
CA GLU A 163 16.30 -15.50 34.18
C GLU A 163 16.06 -17.01 34.04
N SER A 164 15.12 -17.58 34.79
CA SER A 164 14.76 -18.99 34.71
C SER A 164 13.95 -19.33 33.46
N LEU A 165 13.22 -18.34 32.93
CA LEU A 165 12.36 -18.45 31.76
C LEU A 165 13.11 -18.19 30.43
N LEU A 166 14.37 -17.76 30.50
CA LEU A 166 15.14 -17.38 29.31
C LEU A 166 15.27 -18.48 28.24
N SER A 167 15.27 -19.75 28.64
CA SER A 167 15.33 -20.84 27.67
C SER A 167 14.04 -20.92 26.84
N GLU A 168 12.89 -20.67 27.47
CA GLU A 168 11.59 -20.59 26.83
C GLU A 168 11.47 -19.32 25.98
N VAL A 169 11.90 -18.17 26.52
CA VAL A 169 11.90 -16.89 25.80
C VAL A 169 12.69 -16.98 24.50
N VAL A 170 13.93 -17.52 24.54
CA VAL A 170 14.77 -17.63 23.33
C VAL A 170 14.16 -18.64 22.34
N LEU A 171 13.56 -19.72 22.84
CA LEU A 171 12.85 -20.69 21.99
C LEU A 171 11.67 -20.02 21.26
N GLU A 172 10.79 -19.33 21.98
CA GLU A 172 9.64 -18.63 21.39
C GLU A 172 10.06 -17.48 20.49
N LEU A 173 11.16 -16.77 20.81
CA LEU A 173 11.72 -15.73 19.96
C LEU A 173 12.11 -16.28 18.59
N ILE A 174 12.85 -17.40 18.55
CA ILE A 174 13.30 -17.97 17.27
C ILE A 174 12.11 -18.57 16.52
N LEU A 175 11.21 -19.25 17.24
CA LEU A 175 10.00 -19.81 16.65
C LEU A 175 9.07 -18.73 16.09
N MET A 176 9.00 -17.57 16.71
CA MET A 176 8.24 -16.44 16.18
C MET A 176 8.86 -15.89 14.90
N GLY A 177 10.19 -15.82 14.82
CA GLY A 177 10.89 -15.49 13.57
C GLY A 177 10.54 -16.47 12.44
N GLU A 178 10.51 -17.78 12.74
CA GLU A 178 10.08 -18.81 11.78
C GLU A 178 8.62 -18.60 11.34
N ARG A 179 7.69 -18.32 12.27
CA ARG A 179 6.28 -18.05 11.94
C ARG A 179 6.15 -16.82 11.04
N GLN A 180 6.89 -15.75 11.34
CA GLN A 180 6.93 -14.54 10.51
C GLN A 180 7.44 -14.85 9.11
N TYR A 181 8.48 -15.68 8.99
CA TYR A 181 9.05 -16.07 7.70
C TYR A 181 8.02 -16.82 6.84
N ARG A 182 7.38 -17.84 7.42
CA ARG A 182 6.37 -18.63 6.71
C ARG A 182 5.19 -17.77 6.27
N GLY A 183 4.65 -16.96 7.18
CA GLY A 183 3.56 -16.03 6.88
C GLY A 183 3.94 -15.00 5.82
N HIS A 184 5.18 -14.50 5.82
CA HIS A 184 5.65 -13.57 4.80
C HIS A 184 5.72 -14.22 3.42
N LYS A 185 6.18 -15.48 3.33
CA LYS A 185 6.21 -16.23 2.06
C LYS A 185 4.82 -16.50 1.50
N GLU A 186 3.88 -16.89 2.36
CA GLU A 186 2.48 -17.07 2.01
C GLU A 186 1.85 -15.77 1.51
N TYR A 187 2.07 -14.67 2.25
CA TYR A 187 1.59 -13.35 1.86
C TYR A 187 2.17 -12.90 0.51
N GLN A 188 3.48 -13.04 0.30
CA GLN A 188 4.12 -12.68 -0.97
C GLN A 188 3.51 -13.45 -2.14
N TYR A 189 3.28 -14.76 -1.96
CA TYR A 189 2.66 -15.60 -2.98
C TYR A 189 1.23 -15.12 -3.31
N GLN A 190 0.39 -14.91 -2.30
CA GLN A 190 -0.97 -14.41 -2.47
C GLN A 190 -1.00 -13.04 -3.16
N TYR A 191 -0.13 -12.12 -2.74
CA TYR A 191 -0.01 -10.80 -3.33
C TYR A 191 0.33 -10.86 -4.83
N ILE A 192 1.25 -11.75 -5.23
CA ILE A 192 1.62 -11.91 -6.64
C ILE A 192 0.45 -12.46 -7.47
N LEU A 193 -0.30 -13.42 -6.92
CA LEU A 193 -1.51 -13.97 -7.57
C LEU A 193 -2.57 -12.89 -7.78
N GLU A 194 -2.93 -12.16 -6.72
CA GLU A 194 -3.94 -11.11 -6.77
C GLU A 194 -3.53 -9.99 -7.72
N ARG A 195 -2.27 -9.57 -7.66
CA ARG A 195 -1.75 -8.54 -8.55
C ARG A 195 -1.81 -8.96 -10.01
N LYS A 196 -1.49 -10.21 -10.33
CA LYS A 196 -1.60 -10.75 -11.69
C LYS A 196 -3.06 -10.75 -12.16
N ALA A 197 -3.97 -11.27 -11.34
CA ALA A 197 -5.41 -11.31 -11.66
C ALA A 197 -5.97 -9.90 -11.90
N LYS A 198 -5.57 -8.93 -11.07
CA LYS A 198 -5.98 -7.53 -11.22
C LYS A 198 -5.47 -6.90 -12.52
N LEU A 199 -4.24 -7.21 -12.94
CA LEU A 199 -3.70 -6.73 -14.21
C LEU A 199 -4.44 -7.33 -15.41
N GLU A 200 -4.74 -8.63 -15.37
CA GLU A 200 -5.52 -9.30 -16.42
C GLU A 200 -6.94 -8.73 -16.54
N GLU A 201 -7.59 -8.48 -15.40
CA GLU A 201 -8.93 -7.89 -15.37
C GLU A 201 -8.94 -6.45 -15.88
N ASN A 202 -7.96 -5.63 -15.46
CA ASN A 202 -7.82 -4.26 -15.96
C ASN A 202 -7.63 -4.22 -17.47
N GLU A 203 -6.85 -5.15 -18.04
CA GLU A 203 -6.63 -5.20 -19.49
C GLU A 203 -7.91 -5.63 -20.24
N ARG A 204 -8.66 -6.59 -19.70
CA ARG A 204 -9.97 -6.97 -20.26
C ARG A 204 -10.93 -5.78 -20.29
N GLN A 205 -11.00 -5.04 -19.18
CA GLN A 205 -11.87 -3.85 -19.10
C GLN A 205 -11.45 -2.78 -20.09
N ARG A 206 -10.14 -2.55 -20.28
CA ARG A 206 -9.65 -1.60 -21.28
C ARG A 206 -10.09 -1.98 -22.69
N ILE A 207 -9.85 -3.23 -23.09
CA ILE A 207 -10.26 -3.74 -24.41
C ILE A 207 -11.77 -3.62 -24.60
N GLU A 208 -12.56 -4.00 -23.59
CA GLU A 208 -14.03 -3.88 -23.65
C GLU A 208 -14.49 -2.42 -23.80
N THR A 209 -13.87 -1.49 -23.07
CA THR A 209 -14.18 -0.07 -23.20
C THR A 209 -13.78 0.51 -24.55
N GLU A 210 -12.62 0.13 -25.10
CA GLU A 210 -12.17 0.55 -26.42
C GLU A 210 -13.13 0.04 -27.50
N ASN A 211 -13.46 -1.26 -27.47
CA ASN A 211 -14.43 -1.84 -28.40
C ASN A 211 -15.80 -1.14 -28.33
N ARG A 212 -16.28 -0.82 -27.13
CA ARG A 212 -17.56 -0.10 -26.97
C ARG A 212 -17.49 1.30 -27.58
N LEU A 213 -16.41 2.04 -27.33
CA LEU A 213 -16.22 3.39 -27.89
C LEU A 213 -16.10 3.36 -29.42
N GLU A 214 -15.45 2.34 -29.98
CA GLU A 214 -15.36 2.16 -31.43
C GLU A 214 -16.73 1.89 -32.05
N LEU A 215 -17.52 0.99 -31.45
CA LEU A 215 -18.89 0.70 -31.90
C LEU A 215 -19.76 1.97 -31.85
N GLU A 216 -19.76 2.70 -30.73
CA GLU A 216 -20.49 3.96 -30.59
C GLU A 216 -20.05 5.02 -31.62
N ARG A 217 -18.75 5.09 -31.90
CA ARG A 217 -18.21 6.00 -32.93
C ARG A 217 -18.72 5.63 -34.31
N MET A 218 -18.71 4.34 -34.66
CA MET A 218 -19.20 3.86 -35.95
C MET A 218 -20.71 4.10 -36.11
N GLU A 219 -21.49 3.85 -35.05
CA GLU A 219 -22.92 4.15 -35.03
C GLU A 219 -23.21 5.64 -35.20
N ARG A 220 -22.46 6.52 -34.50
CA ARG A 220 -22.61 7.98 -34.64
C ARG A 220 -22.29 8.46 -36.04
N LEU A 221 -21.23 7.93 -36.66
CA LEU A 221 -20.89 8.26 -38.05
C LEU A 221 -21.98 7.79 -39.01
N LYS A 222 -22.52 6.58 -38.83
CA LYS A 222 -23.65 6.07 -39.63
C LYS A 222 -24.89 6.95 -39.46
N GLN A 223 -25.25 7.33 -38.23
CA GLN A 223 -26.39 8.20 -37.95
C GLN A 223 -26.21 9.61 -38.54
N ALA A 224 -25.02 10.21 -38.39
CA ALA A 224 -24.73 11.53 -38.96
C ALA A 224 -24.84 11.51 -40.50
N ARG A 225 -24.39 10.42 -41.14
CA ARG A 225 -24.53 10.23 -42.59
C ARG A 225 -26.01 10.14 -43.01
N ILE A 226 -26.82 9.35 -42.30
CA ILE A 226 -28.25 9.25 -42.57
C ILE A 226 -28.93 10.60 -42.36
N GLN A 227 -28.61 11.29 -41.27
CA GLN A 227 -29.20 12.59 -40.97
C GLN A 227 -28.87 13.62 -42.05
N ARG A 228 -27.62 13.70 -42.49
CA ARG A 228 -27.20 14.58 -43.59
C ARG A 228 -28.00 14.28 -44.87
N LEU A 229 -28.17 12.99 -45.22
CA LEU A 229 -28.95 12.61 -46.40
C LEU A 229 -30.42 13.04 -46.29
N LEU A 230 -31.03 12.89 -45.10
CA LEU A 230 -32.40 13.33 -44.85
C LEU A 230 -32.53 14.85 -44.92
N ASP A 231 -31.56 15.58 -44.36
CA ASP A 231 -31.51 17.04 -44.40
C ASP A 231 -31.38 17.52 -45.85
N ASP A 232 -30.47 16.93 -46.64
CA ASP A 232 -30.30 17.23 -48.07
C ASP A 232 -31.59 16.93 -48.86
N ALA A 233 -32.23 15.78 -48.62
CA ALA A 233 -33.50 15.44 -49.27
C ALA A 233 -34.63 16.41 -48.91
N SER A 234 -34.67 16.89 -47.65
CA SER A 234 -35.65 17.87 -47.20
C SER A 234 -35.43 19.24 -47.84
N ALA A 235 -34.17 19.69 -47.95
CA ALA A 235 -33.80 20.95 -48.58
C ALA A 235 -34.13 20.95 -50.08
N HIS A 236 -33.87 19.83 -50.77
CA HIS A 236 -34.26 19.67 -52.16
C HIS A 236 -35.80 19.72 -52.35
N ARG A 237 -36.56 19.07 -51.46
CA ARG A 237 -38.03 19.13 -51.50
C ARG A 237 -38.55 20.56 -51.33
N GLN A 238 -38.02 21.30 -50.35
CA GLN A 238 -38.38 22.69 -50.12
C GLN A 238 -38.04 23.58 -51.33
N ALA A 239 -36.88 23.38 -51.96
CA ALA A 239 -36.52 24.09 -53.19
C ALA A 239 -37.51 23.81 -54.33
N CYS A 240 -37.93 22.55 -54.51
CA CYS A 240 -38.95 22.19 -55.49
C CYS A 240 -40.31 22.83 -55.17
N GLU A 241 -40.74 22.82 -53.91
CA GLU A 241 -41.99 23.46 -53.49
C GLU A 241 -42.00 24.97 -53.77
N ILE A 242 -40.87 25.67 -53.54
CA ILE A 242 -40.72 27.09 -53.88
C ILE A 242 -40.86 27.29 -55.40
N ARG A 243 -40.18 26.48 -56.22
CA ARG A 243 -40.26 26.57 -57.69
C ARG A 243 -41.67 26.30 -58.21
N ASP A 244 -42.36 25.32 -57.64
CA ASP A 244 -43.74 24.98 -57.96
C ASP A 244 -44.70 26.10 -57.58
N TYR A 245 -44.55 26.67 -56.39
CA TYR A 245 -45.37 27.79 -55.91
C TYR A 245 -45.22 29.02 -56.82
N VAL A 246 -43.98 29.43 -57.13
CA VAL A 246 -43.71 30.55 -58.05
C VAL A 246 -44.34 30.30 -59.42
N SER A 247 -44.22 29.08 -59.95
CA SER A 247 -44.81 28.70 -61.24
C SER A 247 -46.34 28.79 -61.24
N ARG A 248 -46.99 28.37 -60.14
CA ARG A 248 -48.45 28.49 -59.97
C ARG A 248 -48.89 29.95 -59.89
N VAL A 249 -48.17 30.80 -59.15
CA VAL A 249 -48.47 32.24 -59.02
C VAL A 249 -48.37 32.93 -60.38
N LEU A 250 -47.30 32.69 -61.14
CA LEU A 250 -47.14 33.23 -62.50
C LEU A 250 -48.28 32.77 -63.43
N THR A 251 -48.68 31.50 -63.34
CA THR A 251 -49.80 30.95 -64.14
C THR A 251 -51.13 31.62 -63.79
N LEU A 252 -51.40 31.92 -62.52
CA LEU A 252 -52.63 32.60 -62.09
C LEU A 252 -52.65 34.09 -62.51
N LEU A 253 -51.50 34.76 -62.44
CA LEU A 253 -51.37 36.16 -62.82
C LEU A 253 -51.44 36.35 -64.34
N SER A 254 -50.92 35.40 -65.13
CA SER A 254 -51.08 35.40 -66.59
C SER A 254 -52.54 35.39 -67.08
N LYS A 255 -53.48 34.97 -66.21
CA LYS A 255 -54.93 34.92 -66.49
C LYS A 255 -55.68 36.15 -65.99
N SER A 256 -55.03 37.10 -65.30
CA SER A 256 -55.66 38.24 -64.63
C SER A 256 -55.08 39.56 -65.16
N SER A 257 -55.89 40.40 -65.84
CA SER A 257 -55.42 41.56 -66.62
C SER A 257 -55.12 42.85 -65.83
N SER A 258 -54.82 42.78 -64.53
CA SER A 258 -54.61 43.97 -63.69
C SER A 258 -53.56 43.69 -62.61
N CYS A 259 -52.31 43.45 -63.01
CA CYS A 259 -51.19 43.34 -62.08
C CYS A 259 -49.94 44.00 -62.67
N ASP A 260 -49.12 44.56 -61.79
CA ASP A 260 -47.82 45.17 -62.11
C ASP A 260 -46.80 44.08 -62.43
N LEU A 261 -46.69 43.74 -63.71
CA LEU A 261 -45.93 42.59 -64.23
C LEU A 261 -44.44 42.64 -63.85
N GLU A 262 -43.84 43.84 -63.83
CA GLU A 262 -42.40 44.03 -63.58
C GLU A 262 -42.03 43.68 -62.13
N ASN A 263 -42.87 44.06 -61.16
CA ASN A 263 -42.68 43.71 -59.75
C ASN A 263 -42.89 42.21 -59.47
N VAL A 264 -43.79 41.56 -60.24
CA VAL A 264 -44.04 40.11 -60.13
C VAL A 264 -42.87 39.30 -60.70
N GLU A 265 -42.29 39.75 -61.81
CA GLU A 265 -41.11 39.11 -62.42
C GLU A 265 -39.88 39.24 -61.51
N ALA A 266 -39.63 40.43 -60.95
CA ALA A 266 -38.53 40.65 -60.00
C ALA A 266 -38.67 39.79 -58.74
N TRP A 267 -39.89 39.62 -58.21
CA TRP A 267 -40.16 38.72 -57.08
C TRP A 267 -39.94 37.24 -57.46
N ALA A 268 -40.36 36.82 -58.66
CA ALA A 268 -40.20 35.45 -59.13
C ALA A 268 -38.72 35.08 -59.36
N GLU A 269 -37.91 36.01 -59.89
CA GLU A 269 -36.48 35.83 -60.04
C GLU A 269 -35.78 35.70 -58.68
N TRP A 270 -36.11 36.58 -57.73
CA TRP A 270 -35.59 36.47 -56.36
C TRP A 270 -35.95 35.11 -55.72
N ALA A 271 -37.20 34.68 -55.82
CA ALA A 271 -37.66 33.42 -55.23
C ALA A 271 -36.98 32.18 -55.84
N ARG A 272 -36.71 32.20 -57.15
CA ARG A 272 -35.95 31.14 -57.84
C ARG A 272 -34.49 31.10 -57.38
N VAL A 273 -33.84 32.27 -57.24
CA VAL A 273 -32.48 32.35 -56.69
C VAL A 273 -32.43 31.80 -55.26
N GLN A 274 -33.43 32.08 -54.42
CA GLN A 274 -33.51 31.49 -53.08
C GLN A 274 -33.68 29.97 -53.10
N ALA A 275 -34.50 29.44 -54.02
CA ALA A 275 -34.65 27.99 -54.21
C ALA A 275 -33.33 27.33 -54.64
N ASP A 276 -32.57 27.96 -55.54
CA ASP A 276 -31.29 27.45 -56.01
C ASP A 276 -30.18 27.48 -54.94
N LEU A 277 -30.22 28.45 -54.03
CA LEU A 277 -29.33 28.49 -52.86
C LEU A 277 -29.64 27.39 -51.83
N LEU A 278 -30.90 26.96 -51.75
CA LEU A 278 -31.36 25.91 -50.85
C LEU A 278 -31.11 24.50 -51.42
N ASP A 279 -31.14 24.36 -52.75
CA ASP A 279 -31.04 23.07 -53.43
C ASP A 279 -29.62 22.48 -53.34
N PRO A 280 -29.43 21.34 -52.65
CA PRO A 280 -28.11 20.70 -52.55
C PRO A 280 -27.57 20.22 -53.91
N ILE A 281 -28.45 19.97 -54.89
CA ILE A 281 -28.06 19.58 -56.25
C ILE A 281 -27.45 20.76 -57.01
N THR A 282 -28.13 21.92 -56.98
CA THR A 282 -27.70 23.13 -57.69
C THR A 282 -26.45 23.74 -57.05
N THR A 283 -26.34 23.67 -55.73
CA THR A 283 -25.17 24.17 -54.99
C THR A 283 -23.96 23.24 -55.04
N GLY A 284 -24.09 22.03 -55.61
CA GLY A 284 -23.00 21.06 -55.72
C GLY A 284 -22.51 20.51 -54.37
N ARG A 285 -23.34 20.59 -53.31
CA ARG A 285 -22.98 20.14 -51.94
C ARG A 285 -23.10 18.63 -51.73
N LEU A 286 -23.57 17.91 -52.74
CA LEU A 286 -23.66 16.45 -52.73
C LEU A 286 -22.25 15.85 -52.84
N ASP A 287 -21.71 15.42 -51.72
CA ASP A 287 -20.50 14.62 -51.70
C ASP A 287 -20.85 13.14 -51.88
N MET A 288 -20.73 12.68 -53.13
CA MET A 288 -20.95 11.28 -53.51
C MET A 288 -19.66 10.47 -53.53
N SER A 289 -18.53 11.04 -53.08
CA SER A 289 -17.20 10.45 -53.23
C SER A 289 -16.71 9.61 -52.05
N GLU A 290 -17.49 9.53 -50.96
CA GLU A 290 -17.09 8.76 -49.78
C GLU A 290 -17.29 7.25 -49.99
N PRO A 291 -16.22 6.43 -49.86
CA PRO A 291 -16.29 4.99 -50.06
C PRO A 291 -17.28 4.35 -49.09
N LEU A 292 -17.99 3.31 -49.57
CA LEU A 292 -18.83 2.45 -48.75
C LEU A 292 -17.91 1.76 -47.73
N LEU A 293 -18.04 2.13 -46.45
CA LEU A 293 -17.50 1.33 -45.36
C LEU A 293 -18.32 0.03 -45.32
N GLU A 294 -17.80 -1.02 -45.97
CA GLU A 294 -18.25 -2.41 -45.76
C GLU A 294 -18.02 -2.85 -44.31
#